data_AF-A0A8E7U306-F1
#
_entry.id   AF-A0A8E7U306-F1
#
_cell.length_a   1.000
_cell.length_b   1.000
_cell.length_c   1.000
_cell.angle_alpha   90.00
_cell.angle_beta   90.00
_cell.angle_gamma   90.00
#
_symmetry.space_group_name_H-M   'P 1'
#
loop_
_entity.id
_entity.type
_entity.pdbx_description
1 polymer ?
#
loop_
_entity_poly.entity_id
_entity_poly.type
_entity_poly.pdbx_seq_one_letter_code
_entity_poly.pdbx_strand_id
1 'polypeptide(L)'
;MSKGTTSQDAPFGTLLGYAPGGVAIYSSDYNSLDPWDDDDAAFRSYIDDEYMGHKWQCVEFARRFLFLNYGVVFTDVGMAWEIFSLRFLREVVNDNILPLQAFPNGSPRAPEAGALLIWQKGGEFNETGHVAIITQLLDNKIRIAEQNVIHTPLPPGQQWTRELEMVVENGCYTLRDTFDDTTILGWMIQTDDTQYSLSQPDIANQSLAIRGARLPEKGQFDGQWLDERDPLQKAYVQANGHVINQDPYQYFTITESAEQELIKATNELHLMYLHATDKVLKDDNLLALFDIPKILWPRLRLSWQRRRHHMITGRMDFCMDERGLKVYEYNADSASCHTEAGLILEKWAEQGYTGKGHNPAEGLINELAGAWKHSKARPFVHIMQDDDVEEDYHAQFMQQALHQAGFASKILRGLGELRWDDAGQLIDGDGRLVNCVWKTWAWETAMEQIREVSETEYAAVPIRTGHPENEVRLIDVLLRPEVLVFEPLWTVIPGNKAILPILWSLFPHHRYLLDTDFTVNDELVQTGYAVKPIAGRCGSNIDLVSHQEELLDKTSGKFATQKNIYQQLWCLPKVAGKYIQVCTFTVGGNYGGTCLRGDDSLVIKKESDIEPLIVIKA
;
A
#
# COMPACT_ATOMS: atom_id res chain seq x y z
N MET A 1 -32.67 -4.01 -3.81
CA MET A 1 -33.99 -4.49 -4.24
C MET A 1 -33.86 -5.95 -4.60
N SER A 2 -34.81 -6.79 -4.17
CA SER A 2 -34.92 -8.21 -4.58
C SER A 2 -35.04 -8.28 -6.11
N LYS A 3 -33.97 -8.72 -6.80
CA LYS A 3 -34.07 -9.17 -8.19
C LYS A 3 -34.57 -10.62 -8.12
N GLY A 4 -35.71 -10.88 -8.76
CA GLY A 4 -36.16 -12.25 -8.98
C GLY A 4 -35.10 -13.01 -9.78
N THR A 5 -34.68 -14.16 -9.27
CA THR A 5 -33.84 -15.12 -9.95
C THR A 5 -34.50 -15.52 -11.28
N THR A 6 -33.90 -15.12 -12.40
CA THR A 6 -34.16 -15.79 -13.67
C THR A 6 -33.64 -17.22 -13.53
N SER A 7 -34.48 -18.24 -13.75
CA SER A 7 -34.17 -19.64 -13.44
C SER A 7 -33.08 -20.30 -14.32
N GLN A 8 -32.20 -19.50 -14.93
CA GLN A 8 -31.18 -19.93 -15.89
C GLN A 8 -29.74 -19.60 -15.47
N ASP A 9 -29.52 -18.70 -14.51
CA ASP A 9 -28.17 -18.34 -14.06
C ASP A 9 -27.51 -19.51 -13.33
N ALA A 10 -26.22 -19.73 -13.61
CA ALA A 10 -25.45 -20.77 -12.95
C ALA A 10 -24.96 -20.29 -11.58
N PRO A 11 -24.84 -21.20 -10.59
CA PRO A 11 -24.32 -20.86 -9.27
C PRO A 11 -22.92 -20.22 -9.30
N PHE A 12 -22.59 -19.46 -8.27
CA PHE A 12 -21.31 -18.81 -8.07
C PHE A 12 -20.15 -19.80 -8.25
N GLY A 13 -19.12 -19.38 -8.99
CA GLY A 13 -17.95 -20.20 -9.28
C GLY A 13 -18.18 -21.32 -10.30
N THR A 14 -19.38 -21.44 -10.87
CA THR A 14 -19.61 -22.35 -12.01
C THR A 14 -18.80 -21.87 -13.22
N LEU A 15 -18.06 -22.79 -13.83
CA LEU A 15 -17.36 -22.54 -15.10
C LEU A 15 -18.39 -22.35 -16.23
N LEU A 16 -18.35 -21.19 -16.87
CA LEU A 16 -19.24 -20.83 -17.98
C LEU A 16 -18.62 -21.11 -19.34
N GLY A 17 -17.29 -21.05 -19.44
CA GLY A 17 -16.55 -21.24 -20.69
C GLY A 17 -15.14 -20.68 -20.58
N TYR A 18 -14.51 -20.41 -21.72
CA TYR A 18 -13.14 -19.92 -21.79
C TYR A 18 -12.99 -18.81 -22.82
N ALA A 19 -12.23 -17.76 -22.48
CA ALA A 19 -11.73 -16.78 -23.44
C ALA A 19 -10.51 -17.32 -24.21
N PRO A 20 -9.97 -16.59 -25.22
CA PRO A 20 -8.76 -16.99 -25.92
C PRO A 20 -7.59 -17.26 -24.96
N GLY A 21 -6.73 -18.22 -25.32
CA GLY A 21 -5.67 -18.71 -24.44
C GLY A 21 -6.14 -19.69 -23.34
N GLY A 22 -7.43 -20.04 -23.31
CA GLY A 22 -7.95 -20.97 -22.31
C GLY A 22 -8.19 -20.34 -20.94
N VAL A 23 -8.42 -19.03 -20.89
CA VAL A 23 -8.70 -18.31 -19.64
C VAL A 23 -10.15 -18.51 -19.23
N ALA A 24 -10.38 -19.18 -18.10
CA ALA A 24 -11.72 -19.52 -17.63
C ALA A 24 -12.59 -18.29 -17.33
N ILE A 25 -13.89 -18.41 -17.58
CA ILE A 25 -14.93 -17.42 -17.25
C ILE A 25 -15.88 -18.11 -16.26
N TYR A 26 -16.07 -17.50 -15.08
CA TYR A 26 -16.92 -18.05 -14.01
C TYR A 26 -18.17 -17.19 -13.77
N SER A 27 -19.23 -17.83 -13.26
CA SER A 27 -20.38 -17.12 -12.71
C SER A 27 -20.01 -16.38 -11.43
N SER A 28 -20.40 -15.11 -11.35
CA SER A 28 -20.30 -14.28 -10.14
C SER A 28 -21.66 -14.04 -9.48
N ASP A 29 -22.64 -14.97 -9.61
CA ASP A 29 -23.96 -14.84 -8.99
C ASP A 29 -23.92 -15.06 -7.47
N TYR A 30 -23.67 -14.00 -6.72
CA TYR A 30 -23.61 -14.03 -5.25
C TYR A 30 -24.92 -14.48 -4.59
N ASN A 31 -26.07 -14.42 -5.28
CA ASN A 31 -27.35 -14.87 -4.68
C ASN A 31 -27.40 -16.38 -4.43
N SER A 32 -26.49 -17.13 -5.06
CA SER A 32 -26.37 -18.57 -4.89
C SER A 32 -25.42 -18.99 -3.76
N LEU A 33 -24.71 -18.04 -3.14
CA LEU A 33 -23.85 -18.30 -1.98
C LEU A 33 -24.66 -18.48 -0.70
N ASP A 34 -24.14 -19.30 0.21
CA ASP A 34 -24.70 -19.43 1.55
C ASP A 34 -24.47 -18.11 2.32
N PRO A 35 -25.50 -17.47 2.92
CA PRO A 35 -25.35 -16.19 3.65
C PRO A 35 -24.37 -16.22 4.83
N TRP A 36 -23.86 -17.40 5.20
CA TRP A 36 -22.97 -17.63 6.33
C TRP A 36 -21.50 -17.82 5.93
N ASP A 37 -21.19 -17.75 4.63
CA ASP A 37 -19.81 -17.83 4.12
C ASP A 37 -19.14 -16.44 4.20
N ASP A 38 -18.72 -16.07 5.42
CA ASP A 38 -18.20 -14.73 5.77
C ASP A 38 -16.65 -14.65 5.69
N ASP A 39 -16.00 -15.64 5.07
CA ASP A 39 -14.55 -15.64 4.91
C ASP A 39 -14.13 -14.87 3.66
N ASP A 40 -13.99 -13.54 3.79
CA ASP A 40 -13.54 -12.64 2.72
C ASP A 40 -12.23 -13.11 2.04
N ALA A 41 -11.36 -13.80 2.78
CA ALA A 41 -10.13 -14.37 2.22
C ALA A 41 -10.39 -15.44 1.16
N ALA A 42 -11.48 -16.21 1.27
CA ALA A 42 -11.83 -17.24 0.29
C ALA A 42 -12.20 -16.63 -1.08
N PHE A 43 -12.62 -15.37 -1.10
CA PHE A 43 -12.96 -14.62 -2.32
C PHE A 43 -11.76 -14.04 -3.03
N ARG A 44 -10.55 -14.03 -2.43
CA ARG A 44 -9.34 -13.61 -3.16
C ARG A 44 -8.93 -14.68 -4.19
N SER A 45 -8.73 -14.27 -5.43
CA SER A 45 -8.23 -15.09 -6.54
C SER A 45 -6.73 -14.89 -6.70
N TYR A 46 -5.96 -15.97 -6.76
CA TYR A 46 -4.52 -15.95 -6.99
C TYR A 46 -4.14 -16.93 -8.09
N ILE A 47 -3.08 -16.60 -8.83
CA ILE A 47 -2.31 -17.59 -9.59
C ILE A 47 -0.88 -17.55 -9.04
N ASP A 48 -0.41 -18.69 -8.57
CA ASP A 48 0.79 -18.78 -7.73
C ASP A 48 0.71 -17.81 -6.54
N ASP A 49 1.63 -16.86 -6.42
CA ASP A 49 1.62 -15.83 -5.37
C ASP A 49 1.09 -14.46 -5.87
N GLU A 50 0.57 -14.39 -7.12
CA GLU A 50 0.05 -13.15 -7.72
C GLU A 50 -1.46 -12.99 -7.56
N TYR A 51 -1.89 -11.85 -7.01
CA TYR A 51 -3.31 -11.54 -6.78
C TYR A 51 -4.01 -11.13 -8.09
N MET A 52 -5.03 -11.89 -8.47
CA MET A 52 -5.83 -11.64 -9.67
C MET A 52 -7.00 -10.70 -9.39
N GLY A 53 -7.63 -10.78 -8.22
CA GLY A 53 -8.80 -9.96 -7.88
C GLY A 53 -9.81 -10.70 -7.02
N HIS A 54 -10.97 -10.08 -6.82
CA HIS A 54 -12.07 -10.67 -6.08
C HIS A 54 -12.91 -11.60 -6.97
N LYS A 55 -13.13 -12.84 -6.53
CA LYS A 55 -13.93 -13.85 -7.22
C LYS A 55 -15.39 -13.41 -7.30
N TRP A 56 -16.06 -13.36 -8.45
CA TRP A 56 -15.55 -13.54 -9.82
C TRP A 56 -15.84 -12.28 -10.63
N GLN A 57 -15.30 -11.16 -10.15
CA GLN A 57 -15.54 -9.82 -10.67
C GLN A 57 -14.90 -9.59 -12.05
N CYS A 58 -15.37 -8.56 -12.75
CA CYS A 58 -14.84 -8.17 -14.07
C CYS A 58 -13.33 -7.82 -14.02
N VAL A 59 -12.89 -7.12 -12.97
CA VAL A 59 -11.48 -6.77 -12.73
C VAL A 59 -10.61 -8.01 -12.55
N GLU A 60 -11.11 -9.02 -11.82
CA GLU A 60 -10.41 -10.29 -11.60
C GLU A 60 -10.13 -11.02 -12.91
N PHE A 61 -11.14 -11.11 -13.78
CA PHE A 61 -10.99 -11.72 -15.09
C PHE A 61 -10.03 -10.95 -15.99
N ALA A 62 -10.16 -9.62 -16.04
CA ALA A 62 -9.30 -8.79 -16.88
C ALA A 62 -7.82 -8.93 -16.47
N ARG A 63 -7.52 -8.88 -15.17
CA ARG A 63 -6.15 -9.06 -14.65
C ARG A 63 -5.63 -10.47 -14.95
N ARG A 64 -6.44 -11.50 -14.68
CA ARG A 64 -6.08 -12.90 -14.94
C ARG A 64 -5.86 -13.19 -16.42
N PHE A 65 -6.66 -12.59 -17.30
CA PHE A 65 -6.49 -12.73 -18.74
C PHE A 65 -5.14 -12.17 -19.20
N LEU A 66 -4.79 -10.96 -18.75
CA LEU A 66 -3.52 -10.33 -19.10
C LEU A 66 -2.33 -11.10 -18.52
N PHE A 67 -2.46 -11.58 -17.28
CA PHE A 67 -1.40 -12.35 -16.64
C PHE A 67 -1.11 -13.66 -17.38
N LEU A 68 -2.15 -14.46 -17.68
CA LEU A 68 -1.97 -15.76 -18.32
C LEU A 68 -1.50 -15.67 -19.77
N ASN A 69 -1.94 -14.65 -20.53
CA ASN A 69 -1.59 -14.53 -21.95
C ASN A 69 -0.34 -13.69 -22.20
N TYR A 70 -0.05 -12.70 -21.35
CA TYR A 70 0.99 -11.70 -21.61
C TYR A 70 1.99 -11.55 -20.46
N GLY A 71 1.77 -12.19 -19.30
CA GLY A 71 2.68 -12.09 -18.15
C GLY A 71 2.67 -10.73 -17.46
N VAL A 72 1.62 -9.92 -17.69
CA VAL A 72 1.49 -8.55 -17.16
C VAL A 72 0.23 -8.38 -16.32
N VAL A 73 0.27 -7.45 -15.38
CA VAL A 73 -0.88 -7.08 -14.52
C VAL A 73 -0.97 -5.56 -14.39
N PHE A 74 -2.18 -5.03 -14.22
CA PHE A 74 -2.40 -3.67 -13.75
C PHE A 74 -2.54 -3.65 -12.22
N THR A 75 -2.23 -2.49 -11.62
CA THR A 75 -2.27 -2.28 -10.16
C THR A 75 -3.67 -2.53 -9.56
N ASP A 76 -3.76 -2.59 -8.23
CA ASP A 76 -5.05 -2.69 -7.57
C ASP A 76 -5.89 -1.41 -7.72
N VAL A 77 -7.20 -1.59 -7.90
CA VAL A 77 -8.19 -0.53 -8.13
C VAL A 77 -9.45 -0.87 -7.34
N GLY A 78 -10.14 0.13 -6.80
CA GLY A 78 -11.38 -0.09 -6.07
C GLY A 78 -12.54 -0.44 -7.02
N MET A 79 -12.60 0.26 -8.16
CA MET A 79 -13.66 0.11 -9.16
C MET A 79 -13.09 -0.04 -10.57
N ALA A 80 -13.83 -0.74 -11.44
CA ALA A 80 -13.35 -1.07 -12.79
C ALA A 80 -13.09 0.16 -13.67
N TRP A 81 -13.89 1.22 -13.53
CA TRP A 81 -13.73 2.45 -14.31
C TRP A 81 -12.38 3.14 -14.07
N GLU A 82 -11.78 2.94 -12.89
CA GLU A 82 -10.50 3.55 -12.51
C GLU A 82 -9.33 3.03 -13.34
N ILE A 83 -9.45 1.83 -13.92
CA ILE A 83 -8.43 1.23 -14.81
C ILE A 83 -8.08 2.19 -15.95
N PHE A 84 -9.07 2.93 -16.48
CA PHE A 84 -8.85 3.87 -17.58
C PHE A 84 -7.92 5.05 -17.22
N SER A 85 -7.70 5.29 -15.92
CA SER A 85 -6.80 6.32 -15.41
C SER A 85 -5.37 5.83 -15.17
N LEU A 86 -5.11 4.53 -15.34
CA LEU A 86 -3.78 3.94 -15.23
C LEU A 86 -2.94 4.20 -16.48
N ARG A 87 -1.61 4.29 -16.33
CA ARG A 87 -0.67 4.56 -17.44
C ARG A 87 0.48 3.58 -17.52
N PHE A 88 0.44 2.50 -16.75
CA PHE A 88 1.42 1.44 -16.83
C PHE A 88 0.83 0.06 -16.48
N LEU A 89 1.54 -0.98 -16.87
CA LEU A 89 1.38 -2.37 -16.44
C LEU A 89 2.69 -2.84 -15.80
N ARG A 90 2.60 -3.77 -14.85
CA ARG A 90 3.77 -4.47 -14.31
C ARG A 90 3.97 -5.78 -15.05
N GLU A 91 5.17 -6.00 -15.55
CA GLU A 91 5.62 -7.30 -16.07
C GLU A 91 6.10 -8.17 -14.90
N VAL A 92 5.41 -9.29 -14.64
CA VAL A 92 5.58 -10.03 -13.38
C VAL A 92 6.96 -10.69 -13.26
N VAL A 93 7.50 -11.21 -14.36
CA VAL A 93 8.71 -12.04 -14.33
C VAL A 93 9.99 -11.27 -13.94
N ASN A 94 9.97 -9.94 -14.02
CA ASN A 94 11.14 -9.09 -13.83
C ASN A 94 10.84 -7.77 -13.10
N ASP A 95 9.61 -7.58 -12.61
CA ASP A 95 9.10 -6.35 -11.98
C ASP A 95 9.28 -5.08 -12.85
N ASN A 96 9.35 -5.23 -14.17
CA ASN A 96 9.46 -4.09 -15.08
C ASN A 96 8.13 -3.35 -15.19
N ILE A 97 8.20 -2.04 -15.47
CA ILE A 97 7.04 -1.19 -15.70
C ILE A 97 6.94 -0.91 -17.20
N LEU A 98 5.81 -1.28 -17.80
CA LEU A 98 5.51 -1.12 -19.22
C LEU A 98 4.48 0.00 -19.41
N PRO A 99 4.61 0.87 -20.44
CA PRO A 99 3.65 1.93 -20.66
C PRO A 99 2.32 1.40 -21.18
N LEU A 100 1.24 2.03 -20.72
CA LEU A 100 -0.14 1.73 -21.08
C LEU A 100 -0.83 3.02 -21.53
N GLN A 101 -1.34 3.02 -22.76
CA GLN A 101 -2.01 4.17 -23.36
C GLN A 101 -3.51 3.99 -23.33
N ALA A 102 -4.25 5.05 -23.01
CA ALA A 102 -5.72 5.09 -23.05
C ALA A 102 -6.20 5.83 -24.30
N PHE A 103 -7.20 5.30 -25.00
CA PHE A 103 -7.78 5.89 -26.20
C PHE A 103 -9.29 6.06 -25.98
N PRO A 104 -9.87 7.24 -26.28
CA PRO A 104 -11.29 7.46 -26.08
C PRO A 104 -12.12 6.66 -27.09
N ASN A 105 -13.35 6.33 -26.74
CA ASN A 105 -14.31 5.84 -27.73
C ASN A 105 -14.51 6.89 -28.85
N GLY A 106 -14.47 6.47 -30.11
CA GLY A 106 -14.42 7.38 -31.26
C GLY A 106 -13.00 7.82 -31.67
N SER A 107 -11.95 7.15 -31.19
CA SER A 107 -10.55 7.47 -31.51
C SER A 107 -10.13 7.03 -32.92
N PRO A 108 -9.16 7.72 -33.57
CA PRO A 108 -8.47 7.22 -34.76
C PRO A 108 -7.62 5.96 -34.53
N ARG A 109 -7.19 5.70 -33.29
CA ARG A 109 -6.48 4.46 -32.95
C ARG A 109 -7.49 3.31 -32.92
N ALA A 110 -7.38 2.35 -33.81
CA ALA A 110 -8.29 1.19 -33.80
C ALA A 110 -8.22 0.42 -32.46
N PRO A 111 -9.33 -0.13 -31.95
CA PRO A 111 -9.29 -1.13 -30.89
C PRO A 111 -8.64 -2.43 -31.41
N GLU A 112 -7.82 -3.07 -30.59
CA GLU A 112 -7.05 -4.26 -30.97
C GLU A 112 -7.41 -5.47 -30.09
N ALA A 113 -7.24 -6.69 -30.62
CA ALA A 113 -7.42 -7.89 -29.82
C ALA A 113 -6.37 -7.94 -28.69
N GLY A 114 -6.81 -8.26 -27.48
CA GLY A 114 -6.02 -8.19 -26.25
C GLY A 114 -6.14 -6.88 -25.49
N ALA A 115 -6.69 -5.81 -26.10
CA ALA A 115 -6.87 -4.53 -25.42
C ALA A 115 -7.91 -4.61 -24.29
N LEU A 116 -7.66 -3.84 -23.23
CA LEU A 116 -8.67 -3.58 -22.19
C LEU A 116 -9.74 -2.65 -22.76
N LEU A 117 -11.01 -2.90 -22.45
CA LEU A 117 -12.15 -2.04 -22.79
C LEU A 117 -12.85 -1.63 -21.51
N ILE A 118 -12.96 -0.32 -21.26
CA ILE A 118 -13.42 0.22 -19.98
C ILE A 118 -14.73 1.01 -20.14
N TRP A 119 -15.64 0.82 -19.19
CA TRP A 119 -16.87 1.58 -19.04
C TRP A 119 -16.81 2.48 -17.81
N GLN A 120 -17.40 3.65 -17.95
CA GLN A 120 -17.66 4.57 -16.85
C GLN A 120 -18.74 4.00 -15.93
N LYS A 121 -18.72 4.42 -14.67
CA LYS A 121 -19.84 4.19 -13.77
C LYS A 121 -21.12 4.89 -14.28
N GLY A 122 -22.26 4.20 -14.18
CA GLY A 122 -23.58 4.66 -14.63
C GLY A 122 -24.37 3.57 -15.34
N GLY A 123 -25.70 3.73 -15.38
CA GLY A 123 -26.61 2.77 -16.03
C GLY A 123 -26.52 1.37 -15.44
N GLU A 124 -26.47 0.35 -16.30
CA GLU A 124 -26.27 -1.05 -15.90
C GLU A 124 -25.09 -1.26 -14.95
N PHE A 125 -24.01 -0.47 -15.09
CA PHE A 125 -22.79 -0.59 -14.31
C PHE A 125 -22.72 0.33 -13.07
N ASN A 126 -23.85 0.95 -12.70
CA ASN A 126 -24.09 1.67 -11.43
C ASN A 126 -22.87 2.47 -10.94
N GLU A 127 -22.27 2.10 -9.79
CA GLU A 127 -21.09 2.79 -9.25
C GLU A 127 -19.74 2.14 -9.61
N THR A 128 -19.77 0.92 -10.17
CA THR A 128 -18.55 0.13 -10.39
C THR A 128 -17.88 0.43 -11.71
N GLY A 129 -18.65 0.87 -12.71
CA GLY A 129 -18.22 0.79 -14.11
C GLY A 129 -17.99 -0.68 -14.52
N HIS A 130 -17.24 -0.89 -15.60
CA HIS A 130 -16.95 -2.24 -16.09
C HIS A 130 -15.63 -2.33 -16.85
N VAL A 131 -15.08 -3.55 -16.92
CA VAL A 131 -13.91 -3.86 -17.75
C VAL A 131 -14.10 -5.19 -18.48
N ALA A 132 -13.77 -5.21 -19.77
CA ALA A 132 -13.74 -6.39 -20.61
C ALA A 132 -12.43 -6.46 -21.40
N ILE A 133 -12.20 -7.61 -22.06
CA ILE A 133 -11.10 -7.82 -22.99
C ILE A 133 -11.65 -7.92 -24.40
N ILE A 134 -11.08 -7.16 -25.34
CA ILE A 134 -11.38 -7.30 -26.76
C ILE A 134 -10.73 -8.58 -27.27
N THR A 135 -11.50 -9.54 -27.77
CA THR A 135 -10.98 -10.84 -28.24
C THR A 135 -10.79 -10.88 -29.75
N GLN A 136 -11.62 -10.16 -30.51
CA GLN A 136 -11.55 -10.14 -31.96
C GLN A 136 -12.11 -8.83 -32.53
N LEU A 137 -11.38 -8.27 -33.51
CA LEU A 137 -11.86 -7.17 -34.36
C LEU A 137 -12.45 -7.75 -35.65
N LEU A 138 -13.64 -7.28 -36.04
CA LEU A 138 -14.32 -7.62 -37.29
C LEU A 138 -14.73 -6.31 -38.00
N ASP A 139 -15.16 -6.39 -39.27
CA ASP A 139 -15.40 -5.20 -40.10
C ASP A 139 -16.36 -4.16 -39.49
N ASN A 140 -17.42 -4.62 -38.82
CA ASN A 140 -18.49 -3.77 -38.27
C ASN A 140 -18.80 -4.04 -36.79
N LYS A 141 -17.95 -4.81 -36.10
CA LYS A 141 -18.16 -5.17 -34.70
C LYS A 141 -16.87 -5.65 -34.04
N ILE A 142 -16.89 -5.70 -32.72
CA ILE A 142 -15.89 -6.43 -31.93
C ILE A 142 -16.56 -7.58 -31.17
N ARG A 143 -15.75 -8.56 -30.80
CA ARG A 143 -16.09 -9.56 -29.78
C ARG A 143 -15.30 -9.27 -28.52
N ILE A 144 -15.94 -9.46 -27.37
CA ILE A 144 -15.32 -9.25 -26.06
C ILE A 144 -15.49 -10.48 -25.17
N ALA A 145 -14.63 -10.62 -24.17
CA ALA A 145 -14.80 -11.55 -23.06
C ALA A 145 -14.75 -10.78 -21.74
N GLU A 146 -15.63 -11.14 -20.81
CA GLU A 146 -15.77 -10.48 -19.52
C GLU A 146 -16.36 -11.43 -18.45
N GLN A 147 -16.34 -10.99 -17.19
CA GLN A 147 -17.03 -11.63 -16.07
C GLN A 147 -17.96 -10.62 -15.39
N ASN A 148 -18.92 -11.11 -14.60
CA ASN A 148 -19.92 -10.29 -13.89
C ASN A 148 -20.86 -9.49 -14.83
N VAL A 149 -21.28 -10.13 -15.94
CA VAL A 149 -22.36 -9.65 -16.82
C VAL A 149 -23.26 -10.84 -17.20
N ILE A 150 -22.68 -11.85 -17.86
CA ILE A 150 -23.36 -13.10 -18.22
C ILE A 150 -23.03 -14.17 -17.18
N HIS A 151 -24.06 -14.86 -16.68
CA HIS A 151 -23.96 -15.89 -15.64
C HIS A 151 -24.41 -17.28 -16.13
N THR A 152 -24.65 -17.43 -17.43
CA THR A 152 -25.07 -18.68 -18.07
C THR A 152 -23.92 -19.32 -18.86
N PRO A 153 -23.87 -20.66 -18.99
CA PRO A 153 -22.83 -21.33 -19.76
C PRO A 153 -22.81 -20.86 -21.22
N LEU A 154 -21.62 -20.54 -21.71
CA LEU A 154 -21.40 -20.12 -23.09
C LEU A 154 -21.62 -21.30 -24.06
N PRO A 155 -22.01 -21.02 -25.32
CA PRO A 155 -22.08 -22.06 -26.35
C PRO A 155 -20.76 -22.83 -26.50
N PRO A 156 -20.78 -24.14 -26.75
CA PRO A 156 -19.56 -24.94 -26.87
C PRO A 156 -18.56 -24.38 -27.89
N GLY A 157 -17.33 -24.13 -27.44
CA GLY A 157 -16.25 -23.60 -28.28
C GLY A 157 -16.29 -22.08 -28.52
N GLN A 158 -17.34 -21.38 -28.04
CA GLN A 158 -17.37 -19.92 -28.09
C GLN A 158 -16.41 -19.32 -27.06
N GLN A 159 -15.56 -18.39 -27.51
CA GLN A 159 -14.53 -17.74 -26.69
C GLN A 159 -14.75 -16.24 -26.50
N TRP A 160 -16.01 -15.82 -26.45
CA TRP A 160 -16.43 -14.44 -26.25
C TRP A 160 -17.81 -14.42 -25.60
N THR A 161 -18.11 -13.38 -24.83
CA THR A 161 -19.36 -13.19 -24.08
C THR A 161 -20.37 -12.36 -24.87
N ARG A 162 -19.93 -11.24 -25.44
CA ARG A 162 -20.78 -10.31 -26.19
C ARG A 162 -20.12 -9.86 -27.50
N GLU A 163 -20.95 -9.37 -28.41
CA GLU A 163 -20.55 -8.64 -29.61
C GLU A 163 -21.02 -7.20 -29.49
N LEU A 164 -20.15 -6.23 -29.78
CA LEU A 164 -20.49 -4.80 -29.78
C LEU A 164 -20.39 -4.26 -31.20
N GLU A 165 -21.39 -3.46 -31.64
CA GLU A 165 -21.34 -2.80 -32.94
C GLU A 165 -20.15 -1.82 -32.97
N MET A 166 -19.40 -1.83 -34.06
CA MET A 166 -18.30 -0.90 -34.31
C MET A 166 -18.60 -0.11 -35.58
N VAL A 167 -18.68 1.20 -35.44
CA VAL A 167 -18.90 2.15 -36.52
C VAL A 167 -17.56 2.80 -36.87
N VAL A 168 -17.18 2.74 -38.14
CA VAL A 168 -15.96 3.36 -38.66
C VAL A 168 -16.32 4.52 -39.56
N GLU A 169 -16.09 5.75 -39.10
CA GLU A 169 -16.40 6.99 -39.83
C GLU A 169 -15.18 7.90 -39.88
N ASN A 170 -14.77 8.31 -41.08
CA ASN A 170 -13.60 9.18 -41.31
C ASN A 170 -12.30 8.70 -40.62
N GLY A 171 -12.13 7.38 -40.48
CA GLY A 171 -10.96 6.78 -39.82
C GLY A 171 -11.05 6.72 -38.29
N CYS A 172 -12.16 7.14 -37.68
CA CYS A 172 -12.43 6.99 -36.25
C CYS A 172 -13.28 5.75 -35.98
N TYR A 173 -12.97 5.05 -34.90
CA TYR A 173 -13.63 3.81 -34.48
C TYR A 173 -14.52 4.11 -33.28
N THR A 174 -15.83 3.88 -33.40
CA THR A 174 -16.78 4.09 -32.31
C THR A 174 -17.49 2.79 -31.99
N LEU A 175 -17.41 2.37 -30.72
CA LEU A 175 -18.09 1.19 -30.19
C LEU A 175 -19.43 1.59 -29.59
N ARG A 176 -20.46 0.77 -29.81
CA ARG A 176 -21.77 0.91 -29.17
C ARG A 176 -22.03 -0.31 -28.30
N ASP A 177 -22.38 -0.05 -27.04
CA ASP A 177 -22.70 -1.10 -26.09
C ASP A 177 -24.05 -1.75 -26.42
N THR A 178 -24.30 -2.94 -25.87
CA THR A 178 -25.59 -3.63 -25.97
C THR A 178 -26.65 -3.04 -25.04
N PHE A 179 -26.23 -2.26 -24.04
CA PHE A 179 -27.10 -1.52 -23.14
C PHE A 179 -27.29 -0.08 -23.64
N ASP A 180 -28.45 0.51 -23.36
CA ASP A 180 -28.81 1.86 -23.81
C ASP A 180 -28.50 2.96 -22.78
N ASP A 181 -28.06 2.58 -21.58
CA ASP A 181 -27.80 3.48 -20.45
C ASP A 181 -26.35 3.49 -19.96
N THR A 182 -25.43 2.82 -20.67
CA THR A 182 -24.00 2.73 -20.31
C THR A 182 -23.13 3.72 -21.08
N THR A 183 -21.92 3.97 -20.58
CA THR A 183 -20.93 4.83 -21.25
C THR A 183 -19.59 4.11 -21.37
N ILE A 184 -19.19 3.79 -22.60
CA ILE A 184 -17.84 3.28 -22.90
C ILE A 184 -16.87 4.46 -22.83
N LEU A 185 -15.86 4.40 -21.95
CA LEU A 185 -14.78 5.38 -21.90
C LEU A 185 -13.87 5.21 -23.12
N GLY A 186 -13.48 3.96 -23.40
CA GLY A 186 -12.61 3.60 -24.51
C GLY A 186 -11.76 2.37 -24.20
N TRP A 187 -10.66 2.20 -24.92
CA TRP A 187 -9.77 1.04 -24.78
C TRP A 187 -8.35 1.44 -24.40
N MET A 188 -7.59 0.47 -23.88
CA MET A 188 -6.19 0.66 -23.50
C MET A 188 -5.28 -0.37 -24.14
N ILE A 189 -4.13 0.10 -24.63
CA ILE A 189 -3.14 -0.70 -25.34
C ILE A 189 -1.77 -0.50 -24.68
N GLN A 190 -1.05 -1.60 -24.44
CA GLN A 190 0.33 -1.54 -24.00
C GLN A 190 1.21 -1.16 -25.19
N THR A 191 1.68 0.09 -25.23
CA THR A 191 2.51 0.60 -26.32
C THR A 191 3.26 1.88 -25.89
N ASP A 192 4.42 2.11 -26.50
CA ASP A 192 5.16 3.38 -26.41
C ASP A 192 4.57 4.47 -27.33
N ASP A 193 3.74 4.08 -28.30
CA ASP A 193 3.14 5.01 -29.27
C ASP A 193 1.99 5.81 -28.64
N THR A 194 2.28 7.06 -28.29
CA THR A 194 1.33 8.02 -27.70
C THR A 194 0.40 8.68 -28.72
N GLN A 195 0.56 8.39 -30.02
CA GLN A 195 -0.28 9.01 -31.04
C GLN A 195 -1.75 8.63 -30.82
N TYR A 196 -2.59 9.66 -30.65
CA TYR A 196 -4.03 9.60 -30.34
C TYR A 196 -4.41 9.22 -28.91
N SER A 197 -3.43 9.02 -28.00
CA SER A 197 -3.73 8.67 -26.62
C SER A 197 -4.19 9.87 -25.80
N LEU A 198 -4.90 9.60 -24.70
CA LEU A 198 -5.26 10.58 -23.69
C LEU A 198 -4.09 10.82 -22.75
N SER A 199 -3.91 12.08 -22.35
CA SER A 199 -3.05 12.41 -21.21
C SER A 199 -3.55 11.69 -19.94
N GLN A 200 -2.64 11.48 -18.98
CA GLN A 200 -3.05 11.02 -17.66
C GLN A 200 -4.01 12.03 -17.04
N PRO A 201 -5.15 11.61 -16.48
CA PRO A 201 -6.07 12.56 -15.84
C PRO A 201 -5.45 13.09 -14.56
N ASP A 202 -5.53 14.40 -14.36
CA ASP A 202 -5.23 15.07 -13.12
C ASP A 202 -6.54 15.35 -12.35
N ILE A 203 -6.50 15.20 -11.04
CA ILE A 203 -7.60 15.58 -10.17
C ILE A 203 -7.72 17.10 -10.11
N ALA A 204 -8.95 17.62 -10.00
CA ALA A 204 -9.17 19.04 -9.76
C ALA A 204 -8.52 19.44 -8.43
N ASN A 205 -7.56 20.36 -8.48
CA ASN A 205 -6.78 20.82 -7.33
C ASN A 205 -7.62 21.13 -6.07
N GLN A 206 -8.78 21.76 -6.23
CA GLN A 206 -9.66 22.12 -5.10
C GLN A 206 -10.23 20.90 -4.35
N SER A 207 -10.32 19.73 -5.00
CA SER A 207 -10.81 18.50 -4.38
C SER A 207 -9.82 17.92 -3.36
N LEU A 208 -8.53 18.25 -3.48
CA LEU A 208 -7.44 17.81 -2.59
C LEU A 208 -7.31 18.65 -1.30
N ALA A 209 -8.04 19.76 -1.18
CA ALA A 209 -7.93 20.63 -0.02
C ALA A 209 -8.43 19.95 1.27
N ILE A 210 -7.57 19.92 2.29
CA ILE A 210 -7.93 19.48 3.64
C ILE A 210 -8.69 20.61 4.34
N ARG A 211 -9.85 20.29 4.94
CA ARG A 211 -10.69 21.29 5.62
C ARG A 211 -10.86 20.95 7.10
N GLY A 212 -10.62 21.94 7.97
CA GLY A 212 -10.96 21.83 9.38
C GLY A 212 -12.47 21.91 9.62
N ALA A 213 -12.96 21.11 10.54
CA ALA A 213 -14.33 21.09 11.00
C ALA A 213 -14.37 20.84 12.51
N ARG A 214 -15.52 21.08 13.14
CA ARG A 214 -15.67 20.95 14.59
C ARG A 214 -16.97 20.27 14.99
N LEU A 215 -16.89 19.42 16.00
CA LEU A 215 -18.04 18.79 16.62
C LEU A 215 -18.72 19.76 17.61
N PRO A 216 -20.04 19.66 17.84
CA PRO A 216 -20.68 20.36 18.95
C PRO A 216 -20.13 19.87 20.30
N GLU A 217 -19.70 20.79 21.16
CA GLU A 217 -19.24 20.47 22.52
C GLU A 217 -20.43 20.16 23.43
N LYS A 218 -20.61 18.88 23.76
CA LYS A 218 -21.62 18.36 24.69
C LYS A 218 -20.99 17.50 25.80
N GLY A 219 -19.68 17.58 25.97
CA GLY A 219 -18.92 16.81 26.94
C GLY A 219 -18.62 15.36 26.53
N GLN A 220 -18.64 15.05 25.22
CA GLN A 220 -18.43 13.69 24.70
C GLN A 220 -17.05 13.12 25.07
N PHE A 221 -16.06 13.98 25.29
CA PHE A 221 -14.65 13.62 25.53
C PHE A 221 -14.10 14.13 26.87
N ASP A 222 -14.95 14.65 27.76
CA ASP A 222 -14.51 15.27 29.04
C ASP A 222 -14.05 14.25 30.09
N GLY A 223 -14.18 12.95 29.82
CA GLY A 223 -13.88 11.87 30.76
C GLY A 223 -13.26 10.65 30.10
N GLN A 224 -13.53 9.46 30.63
CA GLN A 224 -13.01 8.19 30.13
C GLN A 224 -13.81 7.72 28.91
N TRP A 225 -13.54 8.31 27.75
CA TRP A 225 -14.24 7.99 26.49
C TRP A 225 -13.63 6.79 25.75
N LEU A 226 -12.45 6.32 26.18
CA LEU A 226 -11.86 5.05 25.75
C LEU A 226 -12.20 3.96 26.77
N ASP A 227 -12.52 2.76 26.31
CA ASP A 227 -12.96 1.64 27.15
C ASP A 227 -11.75 0.87 27.71
N GLU A 228 -11.33 1.19 28.94
CA GLU A 228 -10.24 0.48 29.62
C GLU A 228 -10.53 -1.01 29.97
N ARG A 229 -11.74 -1.52 29.69
CA ARG A 229 -12.03 -2.96 29.77
C ARG A 229 -11.50 -3.73 28.56
N ASP A 230 -11.33 -3.04 27.43
CA ASP A 230 -10.61 -3.54 26.27
C ASP A 230 -9.10 -3.44 26.56
N PRO A 231 -8.36 -4.57 26.59
CA PRO A 231 -6.93 -4.57 26.87
C PRO A 231 -6.12 -3.64 25.96
N LEU A 232 -6.54 -3.52 24.69
CA LEU A 232 -5.81 -2.75 23.70
C LEU A 232 -6.00 -1.24 23.89
N GLN A 233 -7.24 -0.81 24.15
CA GLN A 233 -7.52 0.58 24.50
C GLN A 233 -6.91 0.95 25.86
N LYS A 234 -6.88 0.01 26.81
CA LYS A 234 -6.18 0.20 28.08
C LYS A 234 -4.68 0.42 27.89
N ALA A 235 -4.03 -0.38 27.03
CA ALA A 235 -2.61 -0.21 26.73
C ALA A 235 -2.33 1.16 26.10
N TYR A 236 -3.21 1.65 25.20
CA TYR A 236 -3.13 3.01 24.68
C TYR A 236 -3.27 4.06 25.78
N VAL A 237 -4.28 3.94 26.66
CA VAL A 237 -4.49 4.87 27.78
C VAL A 237 -3.31 4.89 28.75
N GLN A 238 -2.62 3.77 28.96
CA GLN A 238 -1.42 3.73 29.79
C GLN A 238 -0.25 4.53 29.22
N ALA A 239 -0.12 4.59 27.89
CA ALA A 239 0.93 5.35 27.22
C ALA A 239 0.55 6.83 27.00
N ASN A 240 -0.70 7.10 26.61
CA ASN A 240 -1.13 8.41 26.12
C ASN A 240 -2.24 9.08 26.95
N GLY A 241 -2.85 8.36 27.89
CA GLY A 241 -4.07 8.79 28.57
C GLY A 241 -5.32 8.72 27.67
N HIS A 242 -6.42 9.32 28.12
CA HIS A 242 -7.65 9.45 27.31
C HIS A 242 -7.56 10.60 26.29
N VAL A 243 -6.44 10.68 25.56
CA VAL A 243 -6.11 11.81 24.68
C VAL A 243 -5.70 11.29 23.31
N ILE A 244 -6.09 12.01 22.26
CA ILE A 244 -5.65 11.78 20.87
C ILE A 244 -4.90 12.97 20.28
N ASN A 245 -5.35 14.16 20.64
CA ASN A 245 -4.80 15.46 20.24
C ASN A 245 -5.20 16.52 21.29
N GLN A 246 -4.79 17.77 21.05
CA GLN A 246 -5.09 18.88 21.97
C GLN A 246 -6.59 19.29 22.05
N ASP A 247 -7.34 19.19 20.94
CA ASP A 247 -8.78 19.49 20.90
C ASP A 247 -9.52 18.32 20.21
N PRO A 248 -10.10 17.37 20.98
CA PRO A 248 -10.79 16.22 20.41
C PRO A 248 -12.12 16.58 19.73
N TYR A 249 -12.58 17.84 19.83
CA TYR A 249 -13.74 18.31 19.08
C TYR A 249 -13.36 18.82 17.68
N GLN A 250 -12.08 19.14 17.45
CA GLN A 250 -11.54 19.52 16.15
C GLN A 250 -11.24 18.26 15.33
N TYR A 251 -11.69 18.26 14.07
CA TYR A 251 -11.39 17.21 13.11
C TYR A 251 -11.17 17.82 11.73
N PHE A 252 -10.73 16.98 10.80
CA PHE A 252 -10.47 17.37 9.42
C PHE A 252 -11.27 16.51 8.46
N THR A 253 -11.49 17.06 7.27
CA THR A 253 -12.21 16.39 6.20
C THR A 253 -11.44 16.47 4.90
N ILE A 254 -11.57 15.40 4.13
CA ILE A 254 -11.15 15.31 2.73
C ILE A 254 -12.33 14.78 1.91
N THR A 255 -12.32 15.05 0.61
CA THR A 255 -13.37 14.55 -0.30
C THR A 255 -13.13 13.08 -0.64
N GLU A 256 -14.19 12.35 -0.99
CA GLU A 256 -14.07 10.98 -1.56
C GLU A 256 -13.15 10.95 -2.80
N SER A 257 -13.12 12.02 -3.60
CA SER A 257 -12.18 12.15 -4.72
C SER A 257 -10.71 12.29 -4.28
N ALA A 258 -10.45 12.97 -3.16
CA ALA A 258 -9.10 13.05 -2.60
C ALA A 258 -8.65 11.69 -2.05
N GLU A 259 -9.55 10.95 -1.39
CA GLU A 259 -9.27 9.57 -0.97
C GLU A 259 -8.98 8.67 -2.17
N GLN A 260 -9.76 8.75 -3.25
CA GLN A 260 -9.49 8.00 -4.48
C GLN A 260 -8.11 8.31 -5.06
N GLU A 261 -7.68 9.59 -5.02
CA GLU A 261 -6.33 9.97 -5.45
C GLU A 261 -5.24 9.40 -4.52
N LEU A 262 -5.50 9.34 -3.20
CA LEU A 262 -4.60 8.72 -2.23
C LEU A 262 -4.48 7.21 -2.44
N ILE A 263 -5.59 6.51 -2.69
CA ILE A 263 -5.61 5.09 -3.04
C ILE A 263 -4.76 4.85 -4.29
N LYS A 264 -5.02 5.62 -5.35
CA LYS A 264 -4.28 5.54 -6.62
C LYS A 264 -2.78 5.77 -6.42
N ALA A 265 -2.42 6.85 -5.73
CA ALA A 265 -1.03 7.21 -5.48
C ALA A 265 -0.31 6.16 -4.63
N THR A 266 -0.96 5.62 -3.61
CA THR A 266 -0.40 4.59 -2.72
C THR A 266 -0.05 3.32 -3.51
N ASN A 267 -1.00 2.83 -4.32
CA ASN A 267 -0.81 1.61 -5.10
C ASN A 267 0.26 1.81 -6.20
N GLU A 268 0.22 2.95 -6.90
CA GLU A 268 1.19 3.31 -7.95
C GLU A 268 2.61 3.45 -7.38
N LEU A 269 2.76 4.22 -6.30
CA LEU A 269 4.06 4.41 -5.66
C LEU A 269 4.59 3.10 -5.09
N HIS A 270 3.77 2.24 -4.49
CA HIS A 270 4.25 0.96 -3.97
C HIS A 270 4.96 0.15 -5.08
N LEU A 271 4.36 0.06 -6.27
CA LEU A 271 4.98 -0.62 -7.41
C LEU A 271 6.25 0.10 -7.92
N MET A 272 6.27 1.44 -7.93
CA MET A 272 7.48 2.20 -8.28
C MET A 272 8.63 1.95 -7.30
N TYR A 273 8.35 1.89 -5.99
CA TYR A 273 9.33 1.58 -4.95
C TYR A 273 9.87 0.15 -5.09
N LEU A 274 9.01 -0.82 -5.42
CA LEU A 274 9.42 -2.20 -5.67
C LEU A 274 10.25 -2.32 -6.95
N HIS A 275 9.88 -1.61 -8.02
CA HIS A 275 10.68 -1.52 -9.24
C HIS A 275 12.08 -0.95 -8.95
N ALA A 276 12.15 0.17 -8.21
CA ALA A 276 13.43 0.75 -7.81
C ALA A 276 14.24 -0.20 -6.92
N THR A 277 13.59 -0.92 -6.00
CA THR A 277 14.22 -1.94 -5.15
C THR A 277 14.86 -3.05 -5.98
N ASP A 278 14.15 -3.56 -6.99
CA ASP A 278 14.69 -4.57 -7.90
C ASP A 278 15.93 -4.05 -8.66
N LYS A 279 15.88 -2.80 -9.18
CA LYS A 279 17.03 -2.16 -9.83
C LYS A 279 18.23 -2.04 -8.90
N VAL A 280 18.01 -1.57 -7.67
CA VAL A 280 19.06 -1.45 -6.64
C VAL A 280 19.72 -2.80 -6.37
N LEU A 281 18.93 -3.87 -6.18
CA LEU A 281 19.47 -5.18 -5.83
C LEU A 281 20.20 -5.88 -6.99
N LYS A 282 19.95 -5.44 -8.23
CA LYS A 282 20.64 -5.89 -9.45
C LYS A 282 21.95 -5.14 -9.74
N ASP A 283 22.22 -3.99 -9.10
CA ASP A 283 23.42 -3.17 -9.32
C ASP A 283 24.14 -2.83 -8.01
N ASP A 284 25.35 -3.38 -7.83
CA ASP A 284 26.20 -3.10 -6.65
C ASP A 284 26.53 -1.61 -6.47
N ASN A 285 26.57 -0.82 -7.56
CA ASN A 285 26.83 0.62 -7.47
C ASN A 285 25.66 1.35 -6.81
N LEU A 286 24.42 0.97 -7.14
CA LEU A 286 23.23 1.53 -6.51
C LEU A 286 23.12 1.06 -5.07
N LEU A 287 23.32 -0.23 -4.80
CA LEU A 287 23.23 -0.79 -3.44
C LEU A 287 24.27 -0.18 -2.48
N ALA A 288 25.46 0.18 -2.98
CA ALA A 288 26.49 0.86 -2.20
C ALA A 288 26.04 2.22 -1.65
N LEU A 289 25.06 2.89 -2.27
CA LEU A 289 24.59 4.21 -1.84
C LEU A 289 23.83 4.17 -0.50
N PHE A 290 23.31 3.00 -0.12
CA PHE A 290 22.45 2.80 1.05
C PHE A 290 23.22 2.63 2.37
N ASP A 291 24.55 2.56 2.35
CA ASP A 291 25.41 2.34 3.53
C ASP A 291 25.02 1.12 4.40
N ILE A 292 24.49 0.08 3.74
CA ILE A 292 24.20 -1.21 4.37
C ILE A 292 25.49 -2.05 4.42
N PRO A 293 25.82 -2.69 5.57
CA PRO A 293 26.99 -3.56 5.68
C PRO A 293 27.07 -4.58 4.54
N LYS A 294 28.20 -4.60 3.82
CA LYS A 294 28.40 -5.43 2.61
C LYS A 294 28.12 -6.92 2.82
N ILE A 295 28.37 -7.42 4.03
CA ILE A 295 28.09 -8.80 4.41
C ILE A 295 26.61 -9.20 4.27
N LEU A 296 25.69 -8.22 4.29
CA LEU A 296 24.26 -8.42 4.13
C LEU A 296 23.78 -8.40 2.68
N TRP A 297 24.59 -7.95 1.70
CA TRP A 297 24.14 -7.83 0.31
C TRP A 297 23.64 -9.15 -0.29
N PRO A 298 24.31 -10.31 -0.08
CA PRO A 298 23.77 -11.59 -0.52
C PRO A 298 22.44 -11.94 0.16
N ARG A 299 22.27 -11.57 1.44
CA ARG A 299 21.03 -11.84 2.19
C ARG A 299 19.88 -10.94 1.75
N LEU A 300 20.14 -9.69 1.39
CA LEU A 300 19.15 -8.79 0.81
C LEU A 300 18.58 -9.35 -0.49
N ARG A 301 19.47 -9.79 -1.39
CA ARG A 301 19.09 -10.42 -2.67
C ARG A 301 18.25 -11.69 -2.48
N LEU A 302 18.68 -12.55 -1.56
CA LEU A 302 17.91 -13.76 -1.20
C LEU A 302 16.56 -13.43 -0.56
N SER A 303 16.51 -12.38 0.26
CA SER A 303 15.26 -11.89 0.85
C SER A 303 14.31 -11.42 -0.25
N TRP A 304 14.76 -10.56 -1.16
CA TRP A 304 13.97 -10.08 -2.29
C TRP A 304 13.40 -11.23 -3.12
N GLN A 305 14.26 -12.18 -3.52
CA GLN A 305 13.85 -13.31 -4.35
C GLN A 305 12.84 -14.23 -3.65
N ARG A 306 13.00 -14.51 -2.35
CA ARG A 306 12.19 -15.52 -1.63
C ARG A 306 11.01 -14.95 -0.85
N ARG A 307 11.01 -13.64 -0.61
CA ARG A 307 10.05 -12.94 0.26
C ARG A 307 9.34 -11.79 -0.48
N ARG A 308 9.33 -11.84 -1.82
CA ARG A 308 8.80 -10.79 -2.71
C ARG A 308 7.39 -10.32 -2.34
N HIS A 309 6.52 -11.23 -1.91
CA HIS A 309 5.11 -10.98 -1.57
C HIS A 309 4.83 -11.09 -0.06
N HIS A 310 5.86 -11.05 0.80
CA HIS A 310 5.71 -11.30 2.23
C HIS A 310 5.79 -10.03 3.10
N MET A 311 5.67 -8.84 2.49
CA MET A 311 5.52 -7.61 3.24
C MET A 311 4.10 -7.52 3.81
N ILE A 312 3.94 -7.25 5.10
CA ILE A 312 2.62 -7.15 5.74
C ILE A 312 2.10 -5.73 5.63
N THR A 313 2.88 -4.75 6.10
CA THR A 313 2.44 -3.35 6.11
C THR A 313 3.56 -2.33 6.02
N GLY A 314 3.20 -1.10 5.64
CA GLY A 314 4.08 0.07 5.61
C GLY A 314 3.23 1.35 5.63
N ARG A 315 3.88 2.52 5.75
CA ARG A 315 3.20 3.82 5.76
C ARG A 315 3.90 4.84 4.87
N MET A 316 3.18 5.45 3.94
CA MET A 316 3.68 6.54 3.11
C MET A 316 3.28 7.89 3.71
N ASP A 317 4.21 8.84 3.66
CA ASP A 317 4.03 10.17 4.22
C ASP A 317 3.92 11.19 3.07
N PHE A 318 2.83 11.96 3.03
CA PHE A 318 2.46 12.83 1.93
C PHE A 318 2.20 14.29 2.34
N CYS A 319 2.53 15.21 1.43
CA CYS A 319 1.90 16.52 1.37
C CYS A 319 0.71 16.47 0.40
N MET A 320 -0.46 16.94 0.85
CA MET A 320 -1.65 17.05 0.00
C MET A 320 -2.37 18.36 0.23
N ASP A 321 -2.53 19.15 -0.83
CA ASP A 321 -3.42 20.32 -0.88
C ASP A 321 -3.73 20.71 -2.33
N GLU A 322 -4.19 21.94 -2.56
CA GLU A 322 -4.49 22.49 -3.88
C GLU A 322 -3.29 22.59 -4.84
N ARG A 323 -2.05 22.39 -4.37
CA ARG A 323 -0.87 22.31 -5.24
C ARG A 323 -0.71 20.91 -5.84
N GLY A 324 -1.36 19.90 -5.25
CA GLY A 324 -1.26 18.49 -5.65
C GLY A 324 -0.91 17.57 -4.49
N LEU A 325 -0.46 16.36 -4.85
CA LEU A 325 -0.06 15.31 -3.91
C LEU A 325 1.41 14.95 -4.14
N LYS A 326 2.23 14.98 -3.08
CA LYS A 326 3.67 14.67 -3.13
C LYS A 326 4.07 13.74 -1.99
N VAL A 327 4.86 12.71 -2.30
CA VAL A 327 5.38 11.75 -1.30
C VAL A 327 6.74 12.21 -0.75
N TYR A 328 6.89 12.22 0.56
CA TYR A 328 8.16 12.52 1.22
C TYR A 328 9.03 11.28 1.40
N GLU A 329 8.41 10.19 1.86
CA GLU A 329 9.07 8.91 2.13
C GLU A 329 8.06 7.76 2.23
N TYR A 330 8.60 6.52 2.22
CA TYR A 330 7.84 5.30 2.45
C TYR A 330 8.45 4.50 3.60
N ASN A 331 7.79 4.50 4.75
CA ASN A 331 8.17 3.74 5.93
C ASN A 331 7.78 2.26 5.74
N ALA A 332 8.59 1.51 4.98
CA ALA A 332 8.32 0.11 4.61
C ALA A 332 8.86 -0.95 5.62
N ASP A 333 9.72 -0.54 6.56
CA ASP A 333 10.38 -1.45 7.51
C ASP A 333 9.61 -1.61 8.84
N SER A 334 9.39 -0.49 9.52
CA SER A 334 8.77 -0.45 10.85
C SER A 334 7.88 0.79 10.97
N ALA A 335 6.69 0.72 10.40
CA ALA A 335 5.68 1.77 10.52
C ALA A 335 4.80 1.55 11.75
N SER A 336 4.37 2.66 12.36
CA SER A 336 3.38 2.72 13.44
C SER A 336 2.17 3.58 12.99
N CYS A 337 1.35 4.04 13.95
CA CYS A 337 0.09 4.78 13.75
C CYS A 337 -1.13 3.89 13.39
N HIS A 338 -0.96 2.57 13.29
CA HIS A 338 -2.06 1.66 12.96
C HIS A 338 -3.14 1.64 14.03
N THR A 339 -2.78 1.59 15.31
CA THR A 339 -3.74 1.56 16.42
C THR A 339 -4.52 2.86 16.50
N GLU A 340 -3.83 3.98 16.33
CA GLU A 340 -4.40 5.31 16.40
C GLU A 340 -5.45 5.49 15.29
N ALA A 341 -5.09 5.15 14.05
CA ALA A 341 -6.00 5.29 12.91
C ALA A 341 -7.13 4.25 12.89
N GLY A 342 -6.80 2.98 13.11
CA GLY A 342 -7.71 1.85 12.92
C GLY A 342 -8.52 1.44 14.15
N LEU A 343 -8.26 2.03 15.32
CA LEU A 343 -9.03 1.75 16.54
C LEU A 343 -9.38 3.01 17.31
N ILE A 344 -8.41 3.87 17.62
CA ILE A 344 -8.67 5.02 18.50
C ILE A 344 -9.56 6.04 17.78
N LEU A 345 -9.33 6.30 16.49
CA LEU A 345 -10.22 7.15 15.68
C LEU A 345 -11.60 6.53 15.42
N GLU A 346 -11.71 5.20 15.36
CA GLU A 346 -13.02 4.52 15.34
C GLU A 346 -13.80 4.83 16.62
N LYS A 347 -13.15 4.68 17.78
CA LYS A 347 -13.78 4.99 19.08
C LYS A 347 -14.12 6.47 19.21
N TRP A 348 -13.29 7.35 18.67
CA TRP A 348 -13.59 8.78 18.61
C TRP A 348 -14.84 9.06 17.77
N ALA A 349 -14.96 8.42 16.61
CA ALA A 349 -16.10 8.59 15.71
C ALA A 349 -17.39 8.02 16.34
N GLU A 350 -17.34 6.80 16.90
CA GLU A 350 -18.45 6.18 17.63
C GLU A 350 -18.97 7.07 18.77
N GLN A 351 -18.05 7.73 19.49
CA GLN A 351 -18.36 8.55 20.65
C GLN A 351 -18.91 9.94 20.29
N GLY A 352 -18.36 10.58 19.25
CA GLY A 352 -18.58 12.01 18.99
C GLY A 352 -19.14 12.39 17.62
N TYR A 353 -18.93 11.58 16.59
CA TYR A 353 -19.27 11.91 15.20
C TYR A 353 -20.68 11.41 14.83
N THR A 354 -21.53 12.32 14.34
CA THR A 354 -22.91 12.01 13.93
C THR A 354 -23.20 12.35 12.47
N GLY A 355 -22.16 12.66 11.69
CA GLY A 355 -22.29 12.97 10.28
C GLY A 355 -22.41 11.72 9.41
N LYS A 356 -22.34 11.91 8.08
CA LYS A 356 -22.46 10.84 7.07
C LYS A 356 -21.11 10.41 6.47
N GLY A 357 -20.01 11.03 6.89
CA GLY A 357 -18.67 10.60 6.48
C GLY A 357 -18.21 9.37 7.25
N HIS A 358 -17.02 8.89 6.92
CA HIS A 358 -16.42 7.70 7.54
C HIS A 358 -14.93 7.93 7.84
N ASN A 359 -14.38 7.12 8.74
CA ASN A 359 -12.95 7.07 9.00
C ASN A 359 -12.28 6.22 7.90
N PRO A 360 -11.35 6.77 7.11
CA PRO A 360 -10.73 6.02 6.02
C PRO A 360 -9.80 4.88 6.47
N ALA A 361 -9.61 4.68 7.79
CA ALA A 361 -8.84 3.56 8.35
C ALA A 361 -9.71 2.54 9.13
N GLU A 362 -11.04 2.63 9.07
CA GLU A 362 -11.97 1.77 9.83
C GLU A 362 -11.76 0.26 9.61
N GLY A 363 -11.28 -0.14 8.42
CA GLY A 363 -11.04 -1.54 8.06
C GLY A 363 -9.63 -2.08 8.33
N LEU A 364 -8.72 -1.28 8.89
CA LEU A 364 -7.27 -1.59 8.91
C LEU A 364 -6.93 -2.91 9.60
N ILE A 365 -7.61 -3.27 10.69
CA ILE A 365 -7.38 -4.53 11.40
C ILE A 365 -7.76 -5.75 10.54
N ASN A 366 -8.84 -5.65 9.77
CA ASN A 366 -9.31 -6.71 8.88
C ASN A 366 -8.36 -6.89 7.69
N GLU A 367 -7.87 -5.79 7.11
CA GLU A 367 -6.86 -5.85 6.05
C GLU A 367 -5.56 -6.51 6.53
N LEU A 368 -5.10 -6.16 7.74
CA LEU A 368 -3.90 -6.78 8.33
C LEU A 368 -4.11 -8.28 8.59
N ALA A 369 -5.27 -8.68 9.11
CA ALA A 369 -5.61 -10.09 9.28
C ALA A 369 -5.62 -10.82 7.92
N GLY A 370 -6.18 -10.19 6.88
CA GLY A 370 -6.12 -10.68 5.50
C GLY A 370 -4.69 -10.88 5.00
N ALA A 371 -3.79 -9.91 5.21
CA ALA A 371 -2.38 -10.01 4.85
C ALA A 371 -1.67 -11.16 5.59
N TRP A 372 -1.91 -11.32 6.89
CA TRP A 372 -1.35 -12.42 7.67
C TRP A 372 -1.83 -13.79 7.18
N LYS A 373 -3.12 -13.92 6.88
CA LYS A 373 -3.73 -15.18 6.41
C LYS A 373 -3.14 -15.66 5.09
N HIS A 374 -2.79 -14.73 4.18
CA HIS A 374 -2.14 -15.03 2.90
C HIS A 374 -0.61 -15.05 2.98
N SER A 375 -0.03 -14.69 4.12
CA SER A 375 1.41 -14.78 4.33
C SER A 375 1.87 -16.24 4.48
N LYS A 376 3.18 -16.46 4.35
CA LYS A 376 3.82 -17.75 4.67
C LYS A 376 4.33 -17.80 6.13
N ALA A 377 3.73 -17.02 7.03
CA ALA A 377 4.11 -17.04 8.45
C ALA A 377 3.94 -18.45 9.05
N ARG A 378 4.75 -18.77 10.06
CA ARG A 378 4.64 -20.07 10.75
C ARG A 378 3.53 -20.02 11.79
N PRO A 379 2.95 -21.16 12.22
CA PRO A 379 1.75 -21.18 13.07
C PRO A 379 1.86 -20.42 14.41
N PHE A 380 3.09 -20.18 14.89
CA PHE A 380 3.34 -19.40 16.09
C PHE A 380 4.29 -18.25 15.79
N VAL A 381 3.87 -17.02 16.08
CA VAL A 381 4.62 -15.80 15.81
C VAL A 381 5.03 -15.14 17.12
N HIS A 382 6.34 -15.01 17.34
CA HIS A 382 6.86 -14.17 18.42
C HIS A 382 6.80 -12.70 17.98
N ILE A 383 6.18 -11.86 18.78
CA ILE A 383 6.08 -10.42 18.53
C ILE A 383 7.18 -9.75 19.34
N MET A 384 8.19 -9.19 18.69
CA MET A 384 9.32 -8.55 19.35
C MET A 384 9.14 -7.04 19.39
N GLN A 385 9.07 -6.47 20.58
CA GLN A 385 9.02 -5.03 20.81
C GLN A 385 10.16 -4.54 21.71
N ASP A 386 10.39 -3.23 21.74
CA ASP A 386 11.28 -2.61 22.73
C ASP A 386 10.58 -2.47 24.10
N ASP A 387 11.33 -2.08 25.13
CA ASP A 387 10.83 -1.72 26.46
C ASP A 387 10.32 -0.27 26.48
N ASP A 388 9.37 0.02 25.58
CA ASP A 388 8.67 1.29 25.44
C ASP A 388 7.16 1.04 25.57
N VAL A 389 6.51 1.77 26.48
CA VAL A 389 5.06 1.66 26.73
C VAL A 389 4.24 2.06 25.49
N GLU A 390 4.77 2.93 24.63
CA GLU A 390 4.11 3.31 23.38
C GLU A 390 4.10 2.15 22.36
N GLU A 391 5.02 1.19 22.48
CA GLU A 391 5.04 0.02 21.60
C GLU A 391 4.10 -1.10 22.07
N ASP A 392 3.64 -1.07 23.33
CA ASP A 392 2.75 -2.08 23.88
C ASP A 392 1.43 -2.17 23.11
N TYR A 393 0.76 -1.04 22.89
CA TYR A 393 -0.51 -1.02 22.18
C TYR A 393 -0.32 -1.29 20.68
N HIS A 394 0.83 -0.94 20.11
CA HIS A 394 1.14 -1.24 18.72
C HIS A 394 1.35 -2.75 18.50
N ALA A 395 2.11 -3.39 19.40
CA ALA A 395 2.32 -4.83 19.39
C ALA A 395 1.03 -5.62 19.65
N GLN A 396 0.19 -5.17 20.57
CA GLN A 396 -1.10 -5.79 20.86
C GLN A 396 -2.10 -5.62 19.70
N PHE A 397 -2.10 -4.48 19.00
CA PHE A 397 -2.93 -4.30 17.80
C PHE A 397 -2.55 -5.31 16.71
N MET A 398 -1.25 -5.49 16.45
CA MET A 398 -0.81 -6.50 15.49
C MET A 398 -1.08 -7.93 15.98
N GLN A 399 -0.95 -8.18 17.28
CA GLN A 399 -1.33 -9.46 17.90
C GLN A 399 -2.81 -9.81 17.62
N GLN A 400 -3.70 -8.81 17.71
CA GLN A 400 -5.11 -9.02 17.40
C GLN A 400 -5.33 -9.41 15.93
N ALA A 401 -4.65 -8.76 14.99
CA ALA A 401 -4.71 -9.14 13.56
C ALA A 401 -4.18 -10.56 13.32
N LEU A 402 -3.07 -10.93 13.97
CA LEU A 402 -2.50 -12.28 13.92
C LEU A 402 -3.50 -13.33 14.46
N HIS A 403 -4.13 -13.06 15.60
CA HIS A 403 -5.14 -13.94 16.20
C HIS A 403 -6.37 -14.09 15.30
N GLN A 404 -6.85 -12.99 14.72
CA GLN A 404 -7.96 -13.01 13.76
C GLN A 404 -7.61 -13.83 12.50
N ALA A 405 -6.35 -13.81 12.07
CA ALA A 405 -5.84 -14.63 10.97
C ALA A 405 -5.55 -16.10 11.37
N GLY A 406 -5.76 -16.48 12.64
CA GLY A 406 -5.61 -17.86 13.12
C GLY A 406 -4.21 -18.24 13.61
N PHE A 407 -3.30 -17.28 13.79
CA PHE A 407 -1.97 -17.53 14.34
C PHE A 407 -1.99 -17.52 15.87
N ALA A 408 -1.17 -18.38 16.48
CA ALA A 408 -0.82 -18.22 17.89
C ALA A 408 0.35 -17.24 18.01
N SER A 409 0.46 -16.52 19.13
CA SER A 409 1.54 -15.56 19.32
C SER A 409 1.97 -15.38 20.77
N LYS A 410 3.15 -14.79 20.96
CA LYS A 410 3.65 -14.31 22.26
C LYS A 410 4.43 -13.01 22.06
N ILE A 411 4.09 -12.00 22.83
CA ILE A 411 4.83 -10.73 22.89
C ILE A 411 6.08 -10.94 23.75
N LEU A 412 7.23 -10.52 23.22
CA LEU A 412 8.52 -10.46 23.89
C LEU A 412 8.88 -8.97 24.03
N ARG A 413 8.96 -8.51 25.29
CA ARG A 413 9.35 -7.14 25.62
C ARG A 413 10.85 -7.09 25.88
N GLY A 414 11.57 -6.32 25.07
CA GLY A 414 13.03 -6.36 25.05
C GLY A 414 13.56 -7.74 24.68
N LEU A 415 14.77 -8.06 25.15
CA LEU A 415 15.49 -9.29 24.78
C LEU A 415 15.74 -10.25 25.97
N GLY A 416 15.36 -9.87 27.19
CA GLY A 416 15.73 -10.60 28.42
C GLY A 416 15.10 -11.98 28.58
N GLU A 417 14.00 -12.27 27.88
CA GLU A 417 13.38 -13.61 27.88
C GLU A 417 14.07 -14.61 26.93
N LEU A 418 14.88 -14.12 25.99
CA LEU A 418 15.52 -14.94 24.97
C LEU A 418 16.79 -15.58 25.52
N ARG A 419 17.02 -16.83 25.14
CA ARG A 419 18.23 -17.57 25.49
C ARG A 419 18.54 -18.62 24.43
N TRP A 420 19.70 -19.27 24.57
CA TRP A 420 20.05 -20.44 23.77
C TRP A 420 19.83 -21.72 24.58
N ASP A 421 19.45 -22.80 23.90
CA ASP A 421 19.57 -24.14 24.46
C ASP A 421 21.02 -24.66 24.37
N ASP A 422 21.27 -25.88 24.86
CA ASP A 422 22.59 -26.51 24.86
C ASP A 422 23.19 -26.69 23.44
N ALA A 423 22.34 -26.69 22.40
CA ALA A 423 22.75 -26.83 21.00
C ALA A 423 22.89 -25.48 20.27
N GLY A 424 22.60 -24.35 20.93
CA GLY A 424 22.62 -23.03 20.32
C GLY A 424 21.33 -22.67 19.55
N GLN A 425 20.23 -23.38 19.78
CA GLN A 425 18.92 -23.01 19.25
C GLN A 425 18.33 -21.85 20.05
N LEU A 426 17.72 -20.89 19.35
CA LEU A 426 17.09 -19.74 19.98
C LEU A 426 15.73 -20.13 20.55
N ILE A 427 15.56 -19.93 21.86
CA ILE A 427 14.34 -20.23 22.60
C ILE A 427 13.87 -19.03 23.42
N ASP A 428 12.57 -18.97 23.71
CA ASP A 428 11.97 -17.97 24.59
C ASP A 428 12.00 -18.38 26.07
N GLY A 429 11.38 -17.55 26.92
CA GLY A 429 11.29 -17.76 28.36
C GLY A 429 10.70 -19.11 28.78
N ASP A 430 9.79 -19.65 27.96
CA ASP A 430 9.07 -20.92 28.20
C ASP A 430 9.79 -22.13 27.57
N GLY A 431 10.95 -21.90 26.93
CA GLY A 431 11.72 -22.92 26.22
C GLY A 431 11.16 -23.27 24.84
N ARG A 432 10.26 -22.45 24.28
CA ARG A 432 9.75 -22.65 22.92
C ARG A 432 10.73 -22.08 21.91
N LEU A 433 10.95 -22.81 20.81
CA LEU A 433 11.78 -22.35 19.70
C LEU A 433 11.22 -21.06 19.07
N VAL A 434 12.09 -20.05 18.96
CA VAL A 434 11.80 -18.80 18.25
C VAL A 434 12.20 -18.97 16.81
N ASN A 435 11.20 -18.97 15.92
CA ASN A 435 11.42 -19.34 14.53
C ASN A 435 10.57 -18.54 13.53
N CYS A 436 9.62 -17.74 14.01
CA CYS A 436 8.87 -16.77 13.21
C CYS A 436 8.63 -15.54 14.07
N VAL A 437 9.00 -14.37 13.54
CA VAL A 437 9.02 -13.13 14.30
C VAL A 437 8.30 -12.04 13.51
N TRP A 438 7.42 -11.29 14.17
CA TRP A 438 7.08 -9.94 13.75
C TRP A 438 7.76 -8.95 14.70
N LYS A 439 8.36 -7.88 14.18
CA LYS A 439 9.15 -6.92 14.97
C LYS A 439 8.58 -5.50 14.87
N THR A 440 8.65 -4.74 15.96
CA THR A 440 8.53 -3.27 15.95
C THR A 440 9.88 -2.60 15.71
N TRP A 441 10.97 -3.28 16.09
CA TRP A 441 12.34 -2.84 15.87
C TRP A 441 12.62 -2.54 14.39
N ALA A 442 13.28 -1.41 14.11
CA ALA A 442 13.85 -1.15 12.80
C ALA A 442 15.01 -2.13 12.51
N TRP A 443 15.12 -2.59 11.26
CA TRP A 443 16.27 -3.38 10.82
C TRP A 443 17.59 -2.60 10.98
N GLU A 444 17.55 -1.27 10.87
CA GLU A 444 18.73 -0.42 11.03
C GLU A 444 19.38 -0.59 12.42
N THR A 445 18.60 -0.79 13.49
CA THR A 445 19.14 -1.08 14.83
C THR A 445 19.95 -2.38 14.85
N ALA A 446 19.51 -3.40 14.12
CA ALA A 446 20.27 -4.63 13.95
C ALA A 446 21.53 -4.39 13.08
N MET A 447 21.46 -3.54 12.05
CA MET A 447 22.64 -3.22 11.24
C MET A 447 23.69 -2.42 12.01
N GLU A 448 23.30 -1.55 12.94
CA GLU A 448 24.23 -0.85 13.85
C GLU A 448 25.07 -1.82 14.66
N GLN A 449 24.47 -2.89 15.20
CA GLN A 449 25.20 -3.96 15.92
C GLN A 449 26.20 -4.72 15.04
N ILE A 450 26.06 -4.68 13.70
CA ILE A 450 27.08 -5.20 12.78
C ILE A 450 28.21 -4.17 12.61
N ARG A 451 27.88 -2.88 12.48
CA ARG A 451 28.86 -1.79 12.31
C ARG A 451 29.73 -1.59 13.55
N GLU A 452 29.22 -1.92 14.74
CA GLU A 452 30.00 -1.93 15.99
C GLU A 452 31.15 -2.95 15.98
N VAL A 453 31.04 -3.99 15.15
CA VAL A 453 32.06 -5.03 15.01
C VAL A 453 32.93 -4.72 13.80
N SER A 454 34.25 -4.69 13.98
CA SER A 454 35.23 -4.33 12.93
C SER A 454 35.05 -5.17 11.65
N GLU A 455 35.04 -4.51 10.48
CA GLU A 455 34.86 -5.13 9.15
C GLU A 455 35.93 -6.19 8.81
N THR A 456 37.02 -6.25 9.57
CA THR A 456 38.21 -7.06 9.24
C THR A 456 38.14 -8.53 9.65
N GLU A 457 37.07 -9.00 10.33
CA GLU A 457 37.13 -10.28 11.07
C GLU A 457 36.08 -11.36 10.78
N TYR A 458 35.14 -11.22 9.81
CA TYR A 458 34.07 -12.23 9.67
C TYR A 458 33.76 -12.69 8.25
N ALA A 459 33.69 -14.02 8.09
CA ALA A 459 33.23 -14.69 6.87
C ALA A 459 31.69 -14.75 6.75
N ALA A 460 30.96 -14.34 7.80
CA ALA A 460 29.50 -14.33 7.87
C ALA A 460 29.01 -13.21 8.82
N VAL A 461 27.70 -12.97 8.87
CA VAL A 461 27.10 -12.04 9.85
C VAL A 461 27.49 -12.48 11.27
N PRO A 462 28.00 -11.59 12.14
CA PRO A 462 28.55 -11.93 13.46
C PRO A 462 27.46 -12.17 14.51
N ILE A 463 26.55 -13.12 14.24
CA ILE A 463 25.54 -13.58 15.20
C ILE A 463 26.15 -14.55 16.21
N ARG A 464 25.67 -14.50 17.46
CA ARG A 464 25.97 -15.46 18.53
C ARG A 464 25.02 -16.66 18.43
N THR A 465 25.53 -17.85 18.68
CA THR A 465 24.75 -19.09 18.84
C THR A 465 24.92 -19.67 20.25
N GLY A 466 25.22 -18.81 21.21
CA GLY A 466 25.55 -19.12 22.58
C GLY A 466 26.38 -17.98 23.20
N HIS A 467 26.16 -17.69 24.48
CA HIS A 467 26.93 -16.71 25.25
C HIS A 467 27.01 -17.18 26.72
N PRO A 468 28.13 -16.96 27.44
CA PRO A 468 28.28 -17.43 28.83
C PRO A 468 27.16 -16.94 29.77
N GLU A 469 26.64 -15.74 29.53
CA GLU A 469 25.56 -15.14 30.32
C GLU A 469 24.18 -15.32 29.68
N ASN A 470 24.07 -16.07 28.58
CA ASN A 470 22.86 -16.20 27.76
C ASN A 470 22.28 -14.86 27.24
N GLU A 471 23.12 -13.82 27.15
CA GLU A 471 22.73 -12.52 26.61
C GLU A 471 22.54 -12.56 25.09
N VAL A 472 21.28 -12.59 24.64
CA VAL A 472 20.86 -12.53 23.23
C VAL A 472 20.74 -11.08 22.76
N ARG A 473 21.36 -10.74 21.64
CA ARG A 473 21.19 -9.43 20.98
C ARG A 473 20.15 -9.48 19.86
N LEU A 474 19.70 -8.32 19.39
CA LEU A 474 18.72 -8.22 18.31
C LEU A 474 19.19 -8.92 17.02
N ILE A 475 20.46 -8.73 16.61
CA ILE A 475 21.01 -9.43 15.43
C ILE A 475 21.04 -10.95 15.56
N ASP A 476 21.18 -11.46 16.79
CA ASP A 476 21.26 -12.89 17.06
C ASP A 476 19.89 -13.57 16.84
N VAL A 477 18.81 -12.79 16.78
CA VAL A 477 17.47 -13.22 16.40
C VAL A 477 17.18 -12.93 14.93
N LEU A 478 17.23 -11.65 14.54
CA LEU A 478 16.68 -11.23 13.25
C LEU A 478 17.51 -11.74 12.06
N LEU A 479 18.81 -11.95 12.25
CA LEU A 479 19.71 -12.49 11.23
C LEU A 479 20.03 -13.97 11.46
N ARG A 480 19.25 -14.66 12.27
CA ARG A 480 19.35 -16.12 12.42
C ARG A 480 18.67 -16.79 11.20
N PRO A 481 19.39 -17.59 10.38
CA PRO A 481 18.90 -18.04 9.07
C PRO A 481 17.55 -18.76 9.07
N GLU A 482 17.26 -19.51 10.12
CA GLU A 482 16.02 -20.28 10.27
C GLU A 482 14.83 -19.48 10.82
N VAL A 483 15.05 -18.23 11.27
CA VAL A 483 13.98 -17.35 11.78
C VAL A 483 13.33 -16.61 10.63
N LEU A 484 12.02 -16.78 10.47
CA LEU A 484 11.22 -16.08 9.47
C LEU A 484 10.76 -14.73 10.04
N VAL A 485 11.43 -13.64 9.67
CA VAL A 485 11.14 -12.29 10.19
C VAL A 485 10.15 -11.54 9.28
N PHE A 486 9.29 -10.73 9.90
CA PHE A 486 8.39 -9.74 9.29
C PHE A 486 8.60 -8.37 9.98
N GLU A 487 8.81 -7.28 9.26
CA GLU A 487 8.93 -7.19 7.80
C GLU A 487 10.18 -7.88 7.21
N PRO A 488 10.15 -8.39 5.97
CA PRO A 488 11.30 -9.02 5.33
C PRO A 488 12.52 -8.10 5.24
N LEU A 489 13.74 -8.66 5.33
CA LEU A 489 14.97 -7.87 5.25
C LEU A 489 15.08 -6.95 4.02
N TRP A 490 14.46 -7.28 2.87
CA TRP A 490 14.52 -6.41 1.68
C TRP A 490 13.79 -5.08 1.87
N THR A 491 12.87 -4.94 2.83
CA THR A 491 12.09 -3.70 3.04
C THR A 491 12.95 -2.52 3.53
N VAL A 492 14.18 -2.79 3.97
CA VAL A 492 15.17 -1.75 4.29
C VAL A 492 15.59 -0.93 3.06
N ILE A 493 15.42 -1.47 1.85
CA ILE A 493 15.72 -0.75 0.61
C ILE A 493 14.67 0.35 0.36
N PRO A 494 13.36 0.04 0.22
CA PRO A 494 12.35 1.07 0.05
C PRO A 494 12.17 1.96 1.30
N GLY A 495 12.50 1.46 2.49
CA GLY A 495 12.49 2.24 3.74
C GLY A 495 13.64 3.22 3.90
N ASN A 496 14.72 3.08 3.13
CA ASN A 496 15.89 3.95 3.21
C ASN A 496 15.79 5.05 2.14
N LYS A 497 15.93 6.31 2.58
CA LYS A 497 15.72 7.50 1.73
C LYS A 497 16.75 7.64 0.61
N ALA A 498 17.84 6.85 0.60
CA ALA A 498 18.73 6.72 -0.55
C ALA A 498 18.03 6.19 -1.81
N ILE A 499 16.84 5.61 -1.69
CA ILE A 499 16.01 5.21 -2.84
C ILE A 499 15.36 6.41 -3.55
N LEU A 500 15.19 7.57 -2.89
CA LEU A 500 14.46 8.71 -3.46
C LEU A 500 15.15 9.30 -4.71
N PRO A 501 16.50 9.53 -4.74
CA PRO A 501 17.18 9.90 -5.97
C PRO A 501 17.06 8.87 -7.10
N ILE A 502 16.99 7.58 -6.74
CA ILE A 502 16.85 6.49 -7.71
C ILE A 502 15.44 6.49 -8.30
N LEU A 503 14.42 6.68 -7.47
CA LEU A 503 13.03 6.85 -7.93
C LEU A 503 12.92 8.05 -8.87
N TRP A 504 13.52 9.19 -8.53
CA TRP A 504 13.54 10.36 -9.40
C TRP A 504 14.26 10.08 -10.72
N SER A 505 15.39 9.36 -10.69
CA SER A 505 16.11 8.96 -11.90
C SER A 505 15.31 7.99 -12.78
N LEU A 506 14.52 7.10 -12.20
CA LEU A 506 13.71 6.11 -12.95
C LEU A 506 12.41 6.72 -13.47
N PHE A 507 11.83 7.66 -12.73
CA PHE A 507 10.56 8.31 -13.03
C PHE A 507 10.70 9.84 -12.96
N PRO A 508 11.52 10.44 -13.85
CA PRO A 508 11.82 11.86 -13.79
C PRO A 508 10.54 12.69 -13.98
N HIS A 509 10.35 13.71 -13.14
CA HIS A 509 9.17 14.58 -13.15
C HIS A 509 7.84 13.88 -12.87
N HIS A 510 7.86 12.68 -12.28
CA HIS A 510 6.63 11.98 -11.92
C HIS A 510 5.77 12.83 -10.98
N ARG A 511 4.46 12.87 -11.24
CA ARG A 511 3.50 13.77 -10.58
C ARG A 511 3.53 13.69 -9.05
N TYR A 512 3.79 12.53 -8.46
CA TYR A 512 3.87 12.36 -7.01
C TYR A 512 5.27 12.51 -6.41
N LEU A 513 6.31 12.51 -7.24
CA LEU A 513 7.70 12.60 -6.76
C LEU A 513 8.16 14.06 -6.63
N LEU A 514 9.15 14.23 -5.77
CA LEU A 514 9.93 15.45 -5.58
C LEU A 514 11.34 15.19 -6.07
N ASP A 515 11.95 16.17 -6.73
CA ASP A 515 13.37 16.07 -7.11
C ASP A 515 14.19 15.75 -5.87
N THR A 516 15.01 14.71 -5.94
CA THR A 516 15.83 14.27 -4.82
C THR A 516 17.19 13.84 -5.33
N ASP A 517 18.24 14.27 -4.64
CA ASP A 517 19.63 14.02 -5.02
C ASP A 517 20.49 13.77 -3.77
N PHE A 518 21.67 13.19 -3.94
CA PHE A 518 22.69 13.06 -2.89
C PHE A 518 23.52 14.33 -2.70
N THR A 519 23.34 15.32 -3.57
CA THR A 519 23.97 16.65 -3.49
C THR A 519 22.95 17.74 -3.72
N VAL A 520 23.22 18.96 -3.29
CA VAL A 520 22.38 20.13 -3.63
C VAL A 520 22.69 20.54 -5.08
N ASN A 521 21.83 20.14 -6.01
CA ASN A 521 21.95 20.50 -7.42
C ASN A 521 21.31 21.88 -7.73
N ASP A 522 21.50 22.38 -8.95
CA ASP A 522 21.06 23.72 -9.37
C ASP A 522 19.54 23.94 -9.22
N GLU A 523 18.73 22.90 -9.42
CA GLU A 523 17.27 22.99 -9.27
C GLU A 523 16.89 23.08 -7.79
N LEU A 524 17.53 22.27 -6.94
CA LEU A 524 17.31 22.29 -5.49
C LEU A 524 17.70 23.64 -4.85
N VAL A 525 18.76 24.30 -5.35
CA VAL A 525 19.09 25.68 -4.93
C VAL A 525 17.93 26.64 -5.25
N GLN A 526 17.33 26.51 -6.43
CA GLN A 526 16.24 27.40 -6.87
C GLN A 526 14.91 27.15 -6.15
N THR A 527 14.64 25.91 -5.74
CA THR A 527 13.39 25.55 -5.07
C THR A 527 13.48 25.65 -3.55
N GLY A 528 14.70 25.58 -3.00
CA GLY A 528 14.92 25.16 -1.63
C GLY A 528 14.84 23.63 -1.49
N TYR A 529 15.29 23.10 -0.37
CA TYR A 529 15.34 21.66 -0.11
C TYR A 529 15.21 21.28 1.36
N ALA A 530 14.83 20.03 1.61
CA ALA A 530 14.93 19.35 2.89
C ALA A 530 16.18 18.45 2.91
N VAL A 531 17.03 18.61 3.93
CA VAL A 531 18.14 17.69 4.22
C VAL A 531 17.62 16.58 5.12
N LYS A 532 17.78 15.32 4.70
CA LYS A 532 17.26 14.17 5.46
C LYS A 532 18.31 13.04 5.53
N PRO A 533 18.59 12.49 6.72
CA PRO A 533 19.46 11.32 6.87
C PRO A 533 18.84 10.08 6.23
N ILE A 534 19.63 9.28 5.53
CA ILE A 534 19.14 8.18 4.69
C ILE A 534 18.38 7.09 5.46
N ALA A 535 18.79 6.79 6.70
CA ALA A 535 18.16 5.80 7.57
C ALA A 535 17.54 6.43 8.83
N GLY A 536 17.34 7.76 8.83
CA GLY A 536 16.65 8.43 9.93
C GLY A 536 15.14 8.33 9.85
N ARG A 537 14.48 8.53 11.00
CA ARG A 537 13.03 8.40 11.21
C ARG A 537 12.50 9.43 12.20
N CYS A 538 11.18 9.50 12.34
CA CYS A 538 10.49 10.35 13.33
C CYS A 538 10.86 11.85 13.27
N GLY A 539 11.10 12.38 12.06
CA GLY A 539 11.46 13.80 11.88
C GLY A 539 12.80 14.20 12.52
N SER A 540 13.68 13.24 12.84
CA SER A 540 14.99 13.51 13.45
C SER A 540 16.01 14.01 12.42
N ASN A 541 16.81 15.00 12.81
CA ASN A 541 17.90 15.58 12.00
C ASN A 541 17.45 16.11 10.62
N ILE A 542 16.28 16.75 10.56
CA ILE A 542 15.75 17.37 9.36
C ILE A 542 16.11 18.85 9.37
N ASP A 543 16.70 19.33 8.29
CA ASP A 543 16.92 20.76 8.04
C ASP A 543 16.07 21.18 6.82
N LEU A 544 15.24 22.21 6.96
CA LEU A 544 14.45 22.77 5.87
C LEU A 544 15.07 24.10 5.42
N VAL A 545 15.49 24.20 4.16
CA VAL A 545 16.16 25.38 3.59
C VAL A 545 15.33 25.93 2.45
N SER A 546 15.00 27.24 2.50
CA SER A 546 14.24 27.91 1.45
C SER A 546 15.09 28.23 0.21
N HIS A 547 14.44 28.59 -0.88
CA HIS A 547 15.10 29.12 -2.09
C HIS A 547 15.88 30.43 -1.86
N GLN A 548 15.69 31.09 -0.71
CA GLN A 548 16.44 32.27 -0.28
C GLN A 548 17.65 31.91 0.59
N GLU A 549 17.99 30.62 0.67
CA GLU A 549 19.03 30.05 1.54
C GLU A 549 18.76 30.28 3.04
N GLU A 550 17.49 30.47 3.42
CA GLU A 550 17.08 30.64 4.82
C GLU A 550 16.70 29.29 5.44
N LEU A 551 17.22 29.01 6.64
CA LEU A 551 16.82 27.84 7.43
C LEU A 551 15.42 28.08 8.02
N LEU A 552 14.42 27.38 7.49
CA LEU A 552 13.02 27.48 7.90
C LEU A 552 12.74 26.70 9.19
N ASP A 553 13.34 25.52 9.32
CA ASP A 553 13.18 24.65 10.49
C ASP A 553 14.39 23.71 10.61
N LYS A 554 14.64 23.24 11.83
CA LYS A 554 15.72 22.31 12.15
C LYS A 554 15.38 21.45 13.34
N THR A 555 15.51 20.14 13.19
CA THR A 555 15.33 19.18 14.28
C THR A 555 16.65 18.52 14.69
N SER A 556 16.71 18.07 15.95
CA SER A 556 17.84 17.29 16.47
C SER A 556 17.56 15.78 16.36
N GLY A 557 18.54 14.94 16.69
CA GLY A 557 18.39 13.49 16.63
C GLY A 557 19.71 12.74 16.56
N LYS A 558 19.62 11.40 16.55
CA LYS A 558 20.77 10.48 16.64
C LYS A 558 21.43 10.17 15.29
N PHE A 559 20.88 10.63 14.17
CA PHE A 559 21.28 10.25 12.82
C PHE A 559 22.19 11.28 12.13
N ALA A 560 22.71 12.28 12.86
CA ALA A 560 23.45 13.41 12.31
C ALA A 560 24.74 13.04 11.53
N THR A 561 25.29 11.85 11.77
CA THR A 561 26.54 11.37 11.13
C THR A 561 26.29 10.53 9.89
N GLN A 562 25.03 10.22 9.56
CA GLN A 562 24.67 9.45 8.38
C GLN A 562 24.80 10.28 7.10
N LYS A 563 24.88 9.59 5.96
CA LYS A 563 24.70 10.22 4.64
C LYS A 563 23.31 10.87 4.58
N ASN A 564 23.23 11.99 3.89
CA ASN A 564 21.97 12.69 3.64
C ASN A 564 21.54 12.57 2.18
N ILE A 565 20.26 12.76 1.96
CA ILE A 565 19.69 13.18 0.68
C ILE A 565 19.16 14.60 0.80
N TYR A 566 18.97 15.25 -0.34
CA TYR A 566 18.42 16.58 -0.50
C TYR A 566 17.19 16.46 -1.38
N GLN A 567 16.02 16.70 -0.81
CA GLN A 567 14.74 16.62 -1.52
C GLN A 567 14.17 18.01 -1.72
N GLN A 568 13.61 18.29 -2.90
CA GLN A 568 12.94 19.54 -3.23
C GLN A 568 11.98 19.97 -2.12
N LEU A 569 12.09 21.22 -1.67
CA LEU A 569 11.26 21.73 -0.59
C LEU A 569 9.81 21.79 -1.03
N TRP A 570 8.96 21.15 -0.24
CA TRP A 570 7.52 21.19 -0.41
C TRP A 570 6.87 21.22 0.96
N CYS A 571 6.65 22.41 1.51
CA CYS A 571 6.13 22.57 2.88
C CYS A 571 4.69 22.04 3.01
N LEU A 572 4.37 21.45 4.16
CA LEU A 572 3.02 21.01 4.51
C LEU A 572 2.00 22.18 4.51
N PRO A 573 0.72 21.94 4.18
CA PRO A 573 -0.32 22.93 4.33
C PRO A 573 -0.63 23.20 5.81
N LYS A 574 -0.93 24.46 6.14
CA LYS A 574 -1.38 24.85 7.47
C LYS A 574 -2.90 24.99 7.49
N VAL A 575 -3.59 24.13 8.24
CA VAL A 575 -5.05 24.09 8.35
C VAL A 575 -5.44 24.11 9.82
N ALA A 576 -6.40 24.97 10.18
CA ALA A 576 -6.88 25.13 11.56
C ALA A 576 -5.74 25.34 12.60
N GLY A 577 -4.65 26.00 12.20
CA GLY A 577 -3.54 26.33 13.08
C GLY A 577 -2.37 25.33 13.12
N LYS A 578 -2.53 24.13 12.53
CA LYS A 578 -1.49 23.08 12.49
C LYS A 578 -1.05 22.78 11.06
N TYR A 579 0.18 22.32 10.89
CA TYR A 579 0.66 21.73 9.65
C TYR A 579 0.18 20.29 9.57
N ILE A 580 -0.50 19.94 8.48
CA ILE A 580 -1.17 18.65 8.34
C ILE A 580 -0.48 17.80 7.27
N GLN A 581 0.08 16.66 7.70
CA GLN A 581 0.58 15.60 6.83
C GLN A 581 -0.47 14.52 6.64
N VAL A 582 -0.65 14.06 5.41
CA VAL A 582 -1.47 12.89 5.09
C VAL A 582 -0.57 11.67 5.12
N CYS A 583 -1.01 10.61 5.77
CA CYS A 583 -0.32 9.33 5.75
C CYS A 583 -1.28 8.27 5.21
N THR A 584 -0.80 7.39 4.33
CA THR A 584 -1.56 6.20 3.92
C THR A 584 -0.83 4.94 4.34
N PHE A 585 -1.61 3.92 4.69
CA PHE A 585 -1.09 2.59 4.98
C PHE A 585 -1.06 1.77 3.69
N THR A 586 0.02 1.03 3.51
CA THR A 586 0.04 -0.11 2.60
C THR A 586 -0.15 -1.38 3.41
N VAL A 587 -1.05 -2.27 3.00
CA VAL A 587 -1.26 -3.60 3.59
C VAL A 587 -1.22 -4.64 2.47
N GLY A 588 -0.29 -5.58 2.55
CA GLY A 588 -0.04 -6.55 1.47
C GLY A 588 0.34 -5.92 0.12
N GLY A 589 0.79 -4.66 0.12
CA GLY A 589 1.17 -3.91 -1.08
C GLY A 589 0.10 -3.02 -1.72
N ASN A 590 -1.12 -3.00 -1.16
CA ASN A 590 -2.21 -2.11 -1.60
C ASN A 590 -2.58 -1.11 -0.50
N TYR A 591 -3.35 -0.08 -0.83
CA TYR A 591 -3.93 0.85 0.15
C TYR A 591 -4.71 0.11 1.24
N GLY A 592 -4.46 0.45 2.50
CA GLY A 592 -5.15 -0.09 3.68
C GLY A 592 -5.76 0.97 4.60
N GLY A 593 -5.73 2.24 4.21
CA GLY A 593 -6.37 3.34 4.92
C GLY A 593 -5.55 4.62 4.98
N THR A 594 -6.14 5.69 5.50
CA THR A 594 -5.52 7.03 5.62
C THR A 594 -5.60 7.53 7.07
N CYS A 595 -4.58 8.27 7.51
CA CYS A 595 -4.64 9.06 8.74
C CYS A 595 -3.94 10.42 8.56
N LEU A 596 -4.14 11.33 9.51
CA LEU A 596 -3.47 12.64 9.54
C LEU A 596 -2.51 12.75 10.72
N ARG A 597 -1.39 13.43 10.48
CA ARG A 597 -0.47 13.88 11.53
C ARG A 597 -0.43 15.40 11.56
N GLY A 598 -0.61 15.98 12.75
CA GLY A 598 -0.65 17.42 12.97
C GLY A 598 0.50 17.90 13.85
N ASP A 599 1.17 18.99 13.45
CA ASP A 599 2.25 19.61 14.24
C ASP A 599 2.21 21.13 14.13
N ASP A 600 2.72 21.84 15.13
CA ASP A 600 2.83 23.31 15.13
C ASP A 600 3.96 23.81 14.21
N SER A 601 4.93 22.93 13.92
CA SER A 601 6.09 23.16 13.05
C SER A 601 5.95 22.47 11.69
N LEU A 602 6.88 22.75 10.76
CA LEU A 602 6.86 22.18 9.42
C LEU A 602 7.25 20.69 9.38
N VAL A 603 7.91 20.20 10.42
CA VAL A 603 8.44 18.83 10.51
C VAL A 603 7.58 18.00 11.46
N ILE A 604 6.95 16.94 10.93
CA ILE A 604 6.27 15.91 11.73
C ILE A 604 7.30 15.07 12.48
N LYS A 605 7.03 14.78 13.75
CA LYS A 605 7.92 14.09 14.71
C LYS A 605 7.23 12.86 15.32
N LYS A 606 7.88 12.19 16.27
CA LYS A 606 7.28 11.05 17.00
C LYS A 606 6.03 11.52 17.77
N GLU A 607 6.17 12.65 18.44
CA GLU A 607 5.21 13.28 19.34
C GLU A 607 4.09 14.08 18.65
N SER A 608 4.13 14.25 17.32
CA SER A 608 3.07 14.97 16.61
C SER A 608 1.74 14.23 16.73
N ASP A 609 0.66 14.97 16.97
CA ASP A 609 -0.65 14.42 17.24
C ASP A 609 -1.20 13.61 16.06
N ILE A 610 -2.10 12.69 16.35
CA ILE A 610 -3.01 12.09 15.36
C ILE A 610 -4.26 12.96 15.29
N GLU A 611 -4.60 13.42 14.09
CA GLU A 611 -5.76 14.28 13.90
C GLU A 611 -6.95 13.48 13.35
N PRO A 612 -8.15 13.58 13.96
CA PRO A 612 -9.33 12.90 13.45
C PRO A 612 -9.64 13.30 12.01
N LEU A 613 -9.79 12.29 11.14
CA LEU A 613 -10.05 12.45 9.72
C LEU A 613 -11.39 11.80 9.37
N ILE A 614 -12.22 12.53 8.64
CA ILE A 614 -13.45 12.01 8.06
C ILE A 614 -13.49 12.27 6.55
N VAL A 615 -13.69 11.21 5.77
CA VAL A 615 -13.96 11.35 4.34
C VAL A 615 -15.44 11.68 4.13
N ILE A 616 -15.69 12.72 3.34
CA ILE A 616 -17.04 13.16 2.99
C ILE A 616 -17.32 12.92 1.50
N LYS A 617 -18.52 12.39 1.22
CA LYS A 617 -19.07 12.37 -0.14
C LYS A 617 -19.47 13.79 -0.54
N ALA A 618 -19.04 14.22 -1.73
CA ALA A 618 -19.34 15.53 -2.28
C ALA A 618 -20.85 15.74 -2.50
#